data_AF-A0A3D4R6L8-F1
#
_entry.id   AF-A0A3D4R6L8-F1
#
_cell.length_a   1.000
_cell.length_b   1.000
_cell.length_c   1.000
_cell.angle_alpha   90.00
_cell.angle_beta   90.00
_cell.angle_gamma   90.00
#
_symmetry.space_group_name_H-M   'P 1'
#
loop_
_entity.id
_entity.type
_entity.pdbx_description
1 polymer ?
#
loop_
_entity_poly.entity_id
_entity_poly.type
_entity_poly.pdbx_seq_one_letter_code
_entity_poly.pdbx_strand_id
1 'polypeptide(L)'
;MEYQSKVSTPNLVAVHADPEILILDENMSAGDTNFREKSLNKMQEFFRQGKTIIIVSHWLDYIKQNCERVVLLRKGNIQKEGNAGVIDRHFHP
;
A
#
# COMPACT_ATOMS: atom_id res chain seq x y z
N MET A 1 -2.21 22.32 -14.63
CA MET A 1 -2.21 21.55 -13.37
C MET A 1 -1.97 20.10 -13.73
N GLU A 2 -0.71 19.66 -13.76
CA GLU A 2 -0.37 18.26 -14.00
C GLU A 2 -0.68 17.45 -12.74
N TYR A 3 -1.75 16.67 -12.78
CA TYR A 3 -2.04 15.68 -11.75
C TYR A 3 -1.15 14.45 -12.02
N GLN A 4 0.03 14.43 -11.41
CA GLN A 4 0.97 13.32 -11.54
C GLN A 4 0.49 12.14 -10.68
N SER A 5 -0.37 11.29 -11.25
CA SER A 5 -0.65 9.95 -10.76
C SER A 5 0.60 9.09 -10.93
N LYS A 6 1.45 9.00 -9.90
CA LYS A 6 2.62 8.13 -9.89
C LYS A 6 2.22 6.76 -9.35
N VAL A 7 1.90 5.83 -10.25
CA VAL A 7 1.87 4.39 -9.95
C VAL A 7 3.32 3.93 -9.86
N SER A 8 3.79 3.52 -8.67
CA SER A 8 5.17 3.06 -8.54
C SER A 8 5.26 1.96 -7.48
N THR A 9 5.93 0.87 -7.85
CA THR A 9 6.55 -0.05 -6.89
C THR A 9 7.28 0.79 -5.81
N PRO A 10 7.29 0.38 -4.53
CA PRO A 10 8.00 1.07 -3.44
C PRO A 10 9.50 1.10 -3.71
N ASN A 11 9.89 2.01 -4.60
CA ASN A 11 11.25 2.41 -4.85
C ASN A 11 11.45 3.74 -4.14
N LEU A 12 12.67 3.95 -3.66
CA LEU A 12 13.06 5.15 -2.94
C LEU A 12 12.79 6.45 -3.72
N VAL A 13 12.65 6.39 -5.06
CA VAL A 13 12.38 7.54 -5.93
C VAL A 13 10.96 8.10 -5.72
N ALA A 14 9.93 7.25 -5.73
CA ALA A 14 8.55 7.70 -5.50
C ALA A 14 8.38 8.31 -4.10
N VAL A 15 9.10 7.75 -3.14
CA VAL A 15 9.07 8.15 -1.74
C VAL A 15 9.84 9.46 -1.48
N HIS A 16 10.85 9.80 -2.28
CA HIS A 16 11.55 11.09 -2.17
C HIS A 16 10.79 12.26 -2.82
N ALA A 17 9.77 11.98 -3.62
CA ALA A 17 8.99 13.00 -4.33
C ALA A 17 7.89 13.66 -3.48
N ASP A 18 7.81 13.34 -2.18
CA ASP A 18 6.83 13.86 -1.22
C ASP A 18 5.37 13.92 -1.72
N PRO A 19 4.81 12.82 -2.28
CA PRO A 19 3.49 12.87 -2.90
C PRO A 19 2.35 13.07 -1.89
N GLU A 20 1.21 13.61 -2.32
CA GLU A 20 -0.03 13.64 -1.51
C GLU A 20 -0.74 12.28 -1.47
N ILE A 21 -0.60 11.50 -2.56
CA ILE A 21 -1.15 10.16 -2.71
C ILE A 21 -0.04 9.20 -3.15
N LEU A 22 0.17 8.12 -2.40
CA LEU A 22 1.14 7.08 -2.70
C LEU A 22 0.42 5.77 -3.04
N ILE A 23 0.69 5.21 -4.21
CA ILE A 23 0.19 3.87 -4.59
C ILE A 23 1.35 2.89 -4.51
N LEU A 24 1.16 1.83 -3.74
CA LEU A 24 2.13 0.78 -3.49
C LEU A 24 1.63 -0.52 -4.11
N ASP A 25 2.37 -1.02 -5.09
CA ASP A 25 2.11 -2.32 -5.71
C ASP A 25 3.18 -3.34 -5.30
N GLU A 26 2.75 -4.56 -4.99
CA GLU A 26 3.48 -5.59 -4.25
C GLU A 26 4.66 -6.23 -4.97
N ASN A 27 5.19 -5.59 -6.02
CA ASN A 27 6.43 -6.07 -6.61
C ASN A 27 7.66 -5.64 -5.78
N MET A 28 7.62 -5.91 -4.46
CA MET A 28 8.72 -5.73 -3.50
C MET A 28 9.98 -6.55 -3.85
N SER A 29 9.94 -7.31 -4.94
CA SER A 29 10.86 -8.38 -5.33
C SER A 29 12.22 -7.91 -5.86
N ALA A 30 12.49 -6.60 -5.96
CA ALA A 30 13.69 -6.08 -6.64
C ALA A 30 14.73 -5.43 -5.72
N GLY A 31 14.70 -5.67 -4.40
CA GLY A 31 15.63 -5.04 -3.46
C GLY A 31 16.15 -5.96 -2.34
N ASP A 32 17.40 -5.73 -1.92
CA ASP A 32 18.01 -6.37 -0.74
C ASP A 32 17.25 -5.99 0.55
N THR A 33 17.37 -6.81 1.60
CA THR A 33 16.65 -6.67 2.89
C THR A 33 16.76 -5.26 3.47
N ASN A 34 17.93 -4.64 3.36
CA ASN A 34 18.20 -3.27 3.81
C ASN A 34 17.37 -2.21 3.05
N PHE A 35 17.13 -2.42 1.75
CA PHE A 35 16.31 -1.52 0.93
C PHE A 35 14.83 -1.60 1.33
N ARG A 36 14.36 -2.81 1.66
CA ARG A 36 13.01 -3.05 2.15
C ARG A 36 12.76 -2.37 3.49
N GLU A 37 13.69 -2.49 4.45
CA GLU A 37 13.59 -1.80 5.75
C GLU A 37 13.53 -0.28 5.60
N LYS A 38 14.40 0.31 4.77
CA LYS A 38 14.39 1.76 4.50
C LYS A 38 13.08 2.22 3.90
N SER A 39 12.55 1.46 2.94
CA SER A 39 11.28 1.78 2.28
C SER A 39 10.11 1.70 3.28
N LEU A 40 10.09 0.67 4.13
CA LEU A 40 9.10 0.52 5.20
C LEU A 40 9.14 1.67 6.21
N ASN A 41 10.33 2.05 6.67
CA ASN A 41 10.50 3.16 7.62
C ASN A 41 9.99 4.48 7.05
N LYS A 42 10.20 4.73 5.76
CA LYS A 42 9.75 5.96 5.12
C LYS A 42 8.25 5.95 4.82
N MET A 43 7.65 4.78 4.54
CA MET A 43 6.20 4.62 4.49
C MET A 43 5.55 4.93 5.86
N GLN A 44 6.15 4.46 6.96
CA GLN A 44 5.72 4.82 8.32
C GLN A 44 5.74 6.33 8.60
N GLU A 45 6.67 7.06 7.99
CA GLU A 45 6.67 8.52 8.04
C GLU A 45 5.45 9.12 7.34
N PHE A 46 5.10 8.63 6.15
CA PHE A 46 3.93 9.12 5.41
C PHE A 46 2.61 8.80 6.09
N PHE A 47 2.49 7.62 6.72
CA PHE A 47 1.34 7.31 7.57
C PHE A 47 1.18 8.35 8.69
N ARG A 48 2.28 8.70 9.39
CA ARG A 48 2.26 9.73 10.45
C ARG A 48 1.96 11.14 9.95
N GLN A 49 2.28 11.44 8.69
CA GLN A 49 1.97 12.73 8.07
C GLN A 49 0.51 12.82 7.61
N GLY A 50 -0.30 11.76 7.75
CA GLY A 50 -1.70 11.76 7.32
C GLY A 50 -1.88 11.74 5.81
N LYS A 51 -0.86 11.27 5.06
CA LYS A 51 -0.93 11.16 3.60
C LYS A 51 -1.80 9.98 3.18
N THR A 52 -2.40 10.08 1.99
CA THR A 52 -3.22 8.98 1.47
C THR A 52 -2.33 7.92 0.85
N ILE A 53 -2.48 6.67 1.29
CA ILE A 53 -1.69 5.54 0.79
C ILE A 53 -2.64 4.43 0.34
N ILE A 54 -2.46 3.96 -0.90
CA ILE A 54 -3.16 2.81 -1.46
C ILE A 54 -2.16 1.66 -1.54
N ILE A 55 -2.45 0.54 -0.87
CA ILE A 55 -1.62 -0.65 -0.88
C ILE A 55 -2.33 -1.78 -1.63
N VAL A 56 -1.64 -2.34 -2.62
CA VAL A 56 -1.99 -3.60 -3.26
C VAL A 56 -1.00 -4.64 -2.74
N SER A 57 -1.49 -5.66 -2.03
CA SER A 57 -0.64 -6.72 -1.47
C SER A 57 -1.43 -7.99 -1.12
N HIS A 58 -0.76 -9.15 -1.14
CA HIS A 58 -1.24 -10.42 -0.58
C HIS A 58 -0.82 -10.64 0.88
N TRP A 59 -0.02 -9.73 1.48
CA TRP A 59 0.40 -9.81 2.88
C TRP A 59 -0.67 -9.29 3.83
N LEU A 60 -1.62 -10.15 4.18
CA LEU A 60 -2.77 -9.81 5.02
C LEU A 60 -2.38 -9.22 6.38
N ASP A 61 -1.31 -9.70 7.02
CA ASP A 61 -0.87 -9.18 8.32
C ASP A 61 -0.40 -7.73 8.24
N TYR A 62 0.24 -7.35 7.13
CA TYR A 62 0.65 -5.98 6.88
C TYR A 62 -0.56 -5.07 6.66
N ILE A 63 -1.54 -5.53 5.87
CA ILE A 63 -2.79 -4.81 5.62
C ILE A 63 -3.55 -4.59 6.92
N LYS A 64 -3.69 -5.62 7.76
CA LYS A 64 -4.38 -5.54 9.05
C LYS A 64 -3.76 -4.53 10.01
N GLN A 65 -2.43 -4.39 9.96
CA GLN A 65 -1.69 -3.49 10.86
C GLN A 65 -1.65 -2.04 10.39
N ASN A 66 -1.69 -1.80 9.07
CA ASN A 66 -1.36 -0.48 8.51
C ASN A 66 -2.49 0.16 7.69
N CYS A 67 -3.55 -0.59 7.32
CA CYS A 67 -4.66 -0.04 6.56
C CYS A 67 -5.88 0.21 7.45
N GLU A 68 -6.63 1.26 7.15
CA GLU A 68 -7.92 1.51 7.79
C GLU A 68 -9.07 0.87 7.00
N ARG A 69 -8.98 0.90 5.68
CA ARG A 69 -9.99 0.40 4.72
C ARG A 69 -9.36 -0.61 3.77
N VAL A 70 -10.14 -1.61 3.39
CA VAL A 70 -9.71 -2.71 2.51
C VAL A 70 -10.82 -3.01 1.51
N VAL A 71 -10.41 -3.23 0.26
CA VAL A 71 -11.29 -3.58 -0.86
C VAL A 71 -10.77 -4.86 -1.50
N LEU A 72 -11.65 -5.86 -1.63
CA LEU A 72 -11.38 -7.09 -2.37
C LEU A 72 -11.89 -6.94 -3.80
N LEU A 73 -11.00 -7.05 -4.78
CA LEU A 73 -11.32 -7.01 -6.19
C LEU A 73 -11.28 -8.40 -6.81
N ARG A 74 -12.27 -8.75 -7.63
CA ARG A 74 -12.27 -9.96 -8.46
C ARG A 74 -12.79 -9.62 -9.85
N LYS A 75 -11.99 -9.92 -10.88
CA LYS A 75 -12.32 -9.63 -12.29
C LYS A 75 -12.81 -8.18 -12.49
N GLY A 76 -12.10 -7.21 -11.89
CA GLY A 76 -12.44 -5.79 -11.99
C GLY A 76 -13.65 -5.33 -11.16
N ASN A 77 -14.27 -6.20 -10.37
CA ASN A 77 -15.44 -5.86 -9.56
C ASN A 77 -15.10 -5.92 -8.07
N ILE A 78 -15.62 -4.96 -7.30
CA ILE A 78 -15.55 -4.98 -5.83
C ILE A 78 -16.43 -6.12 -5.33
N GLN A 79 -15.81 -7.11 -4.69
CA GLN A 79 -16.50 -8.22 -4.04
C GLN A 79 -16.84 -7.90 -2.59
N LYS A 80 -15.94 -7.18 -1.91
CA LYS A 80 -16.08 -6.85 -0.49
C LYS A 80 -15.32 -5.55 -0.18
N GLU A 81 -15.85 -4.77 0.74
CA GLU A 81 -15.21 -3.57 1.28
C GLU A 81 -15.47 -3.50 2.78
N GLY A 82 -14.49 -3.06 3.56
CA GLY A 82 -14.64 -2.88 5.00
C GLY A 82 -13.40 -2.33 5.68
N ASN A 83 -13.44 -2.25 7.01
CA ASN A 83 -12.27 -1.90 7.81
C ASN A 83 -11.24 -3.05 7.80
N ALA A 84 -9.94 -2.75 7.90
CA ALA A 84 -8.91 -3.80 7.92
C ALA A 84 -9.07 -4.81 9.08
N GLY A 85 -9.67 -4.38 10.20
CA GLY A 85 -10.00 -5.25 11.34
C GLY A 85 -11.02 -6.35 11.02
N VAL A 86 -11.80 -6.21 9.94
CA VAL A 86 -12.76 -7.24 9.50
C VAL A 86 -12.20 -8.16 8.40
N ILE A 87 -10.89 -8.10 8.14
CA ILE A 87 -10.23 -9.08 7.27
C ILE A 87 -10.23 -10.44 7.97
N ASP A 88 -11.15 -11.29 7.55
CA ASP A 88 -11.36 -12.64 8.04
C ASP A 88 -11.11 -13.68 6.94
N ARG A 89 -11.45 -14.94 7.23
CA ARG A 89 -11.30 -16.07 6.31
C ARG A 89 -12.11 -15.89 5.00
N HIS A 90 -13.08 -14.96 4.94
CA HIS A 90 -13.88 -14.65 3.76
C HIS A 90 -13.22 -13.64 2.80
N PHE A 91 -12.05 -13.09 3.16
CA PHE A 91 -11.20 -12.30 2.23
C PHE A 91 -10.17 -13.18 1.49
N HIS A 92 -10.25 -14.51 1.62
CA HIS A 92 -9.50 -15.43 0.76
C HIS A 92 -10.22 -15.61 -0.59
N PRO A 93 -9.47 -15.66 -1.71
CA PRO A 93 -10.02 -15.90 -3.04
C PRO A 93 -10.64 -17.30 -3.21
#